data_AF-A0A6J7A4H9-F1
#
_entry.id   AF-A0A6J7A4H9-F1
#
_cell.length_a   1.000
_cell.length_b   1.000
_cell.length_c   1.000
_cell.angle_alpha   90.00
_cell.angle_beta   90.00
_cell.angle_gamma   90.00
#
_symmetry.space_group_name_H-M   'P 1'
#
loop_
_entity.id
_entity.type
_entity.pdbx_description
1 polymer ?
#
loop_
_entity_poly.entity_id
_entity_poly.type
_entity_poly.pdbx_seq_one_letter_code
_entity_poly.pdbx_strand_id
1 'polypeptide(L)'
;MGNPHTVVGVDDVAVVNLVHIGTQVPDVNLESVMPGPEEHAITMRVHERGAGVTEACGTGACASAWAALQWGMLQAGASEVLVHMDGGDATVRFDSPTEGGLTLVGPSAHIATVSIDL
;
A
#
# COMPACT_ATOMS: atom_id res chain seq x y z
N MET A 1 8.17 1.11 8.30
CA MET A 1 7.25 0.02 8.65
C MET A 1 8.03 -1.11 9.30
N GLY A 2 7.42 -1.92 10.17
CA GLY A 2 8.12 -2.98 10.92
C GLY A 2 8.53 -4.22 10.09
N ASN A 3 8.11 -4.26 8.83
CA ASN A 3 8.39 -5.28 7.81
C ASN A 3 8.96 -4.61 6.54
N PRO A 4 9.71 -5.34 5.69
CA PRO A 4 10.37 -4.75 4.52
C PRO A 4 9.41 -4.56 3.33
N HIS A 5 9.53 -3.41 2.67
CA HIS A 5 8.74 -3.01 1.51
C HIS A 5 9.66 -2.53 0.39
N THR A 6 9.35 -2.94 -0.85
CA THR A 6 9.95 -2.42 -2.08
C THR A 6 8.83 -1.80 -2.89
N VAL A 7 8.82 -0.47 -2.94
CA VAL A 7 7.83 0.29 -3.70
C VAL A 7 8.42 0.63 -5.06
N VAL A 8 7.67 0.39 -6.13
CA VAL A 8 8.07 0.68 -7.51
C VAL A 8 6.98 1.53 -8.17
N GLY A 9 7.37 2.73 -8.61
CA GLY A 9 6.52 3.56 -9.47
C GLY A 9 6.40 2.95 -10.87
N VAL A 10 5.18 2.85 -11.39
CA VAL A 10 4.88 2.31 -12.72
C VAL A 10 3.86 3.19 -13.45
N ASP A 11 3.81 3.08 -14.78
CA ASP A 11 2.84 3.82 -15.59
C ASP A 11 1.41 3.29 -15.42
N ASP A 12 1.25 1.97 -15.28
CA ASP A 12 -0.04 1.31 -15.10
C ASP A 12 0.13 0.04 -14.25
N VAL A 13 -0.51 0.00 -13.08
CA VAL A 13 -0.46 -1.15 -12.16
C VAL A 13 -1.24 -2.38 -12.69
N ALA A 14 -2.16 -2.19 -13.63
CA ALA A 14 -2.99 -3.27 -14.16
C ALA A 14 -2.20 -4.22 -15.06
N VAL A 15 -1.16 -3.73 -15.75
CA VAL A 15 -0.33 -4.53 -16.67
C VAL A 15 0.87 -5.19 -15.99
N VAL A 16 1.13 -4.86 -14.71
CA VAL A 16 2.25 -5.44 -13.96
C VAL A 16 1.96 -6.91 -13.62
N ASN A 17 2.83 -7.80 -14.09
CA ASN A 17 2.78 -9.21 -13.70
C ASN A 17 3.39 -9.41 -12.30
N LEU A 18 2.63 -9.04 -11.27
CA LEU A 18 3.06 -9.11 -9.87
C LEU A 18 3.38 -10.52 -9.39
N VAL A 19 2.69 -11.54 -9.89
CA VAL A 19 2.99 -12.94 -9.56
C VAL A 19 4.41 -13.26 -10.01
N HIS A 20 4.76 -12.93 -11.26
CA HIS A 20 6.09 -13.20 -11.77
C HIS A 20 7.16 -12.39 -11.03
N ILE A 21 7.00 -11.06 -10.94
CA ILE A 21 8.04 -10.18 -10.37
C ILE A 21 8.22 -10.44 -8.87
N GLY A 22 7.12 -10.64 -8.13
CA GLY A 22 7.17 -10.92 -6.69
C GLY A 22 7.99 -12.17 -6.35
N THR A 23 7.95 -13.21 -7.19
CA THR A 23 8.79 -14.40 -7.00
C THR A 23 10.29 -14.15 -7.17
N GLN A 24 10.68 -13.06 -7.84
CA GLN A 24 12.09 -12.67 -8.01
C GLN A 24 12.64 -11.93 -6.79
N VAL A 25 11.75 -11.37 -5.95
CA VAL A 25 12.10 -10.64 -4.71
C VAL A 25 11.33 -11.23 -3.51
N PRO A 26 11.51 -12.52 -3.20
CA PRO A 26 10.62 -13.25 -2.29
C PRO A 26 10.72 -12.81 -0.81
N ASP A 27 11.75 -12.05 -0.44
CA ASP A 27 12.03 -11.68 0.96
C ASP A 27 11.43 -10.34 1.39
N VAL A 28 10.67 -9.68 0.51
CA VAL A 28 10.06 -8.36 0.73
C VAL A 28 8.59 -8.35 0.30
N ASN A 29 7.81 -7.40 0.81
CA ASN A 29 6.57 -7.02 0.14
C ASN A 29 6.92 -6.13 -1.06
N LEU A 30 6.31 -6.41 -2.20
CA LEU A 30 6.52 -5.66 -3.44
C LEU A 30 5.26 -4.90 -3.80
N GLU A 31 5.33 -3.58 -3.77
CA GLU A 31 4.25 -2.68 -4.16
C GLU A 31 4.52 -2.07 -5.54
N SER A 32 3.60 -2.24 -6.49
CA SER A 32 3.56 -1.43 -7.71
C SER A 32 2.58 -0.28 -7.51
N VAL A 33 3.01 0.95 -7.79
CA VAL A 33 2.25 2.17 -7.47
C VAL A 33 2.20 3.10 -8.68
N MET A 34 1.04 3.72 -8.90
CA MET A 34 0.85 4.81 -9.85
C MET A 34 0.04 5.94 -9.20
N PRO A 35 0.06 7.17 -9.75
CA PRO A 35 -0.87 8.22 -9.35
C PRO A 35 -2.32 7.76 -9.46
N GLY A 36 -3.14 8.11 -8.47
CA GLY A 36 -4.58 7.93 -8.51
C GLY A 36 -5.26 9.00 -9.36
N PRO A 37 -6.58 8.84 -9.62
CA PRO A 37 -7.33 9.82 -10.40
C PRO A 37 -7.55 11.15 -9.65
N GLU A 38 -7.43 11.18 -8.32
CA GLU A 38 -7.51 12.36 -7.46
C GLU A 38 -6.13 12.97 -7.15
N GLU A 39 -6.12 14.26 -6.77
CA GLU A 39 -4.90 15.07 -6.54
C GLU A 39 -3.96 14.53 -5.46
N HIS A 40 -4.50 13.83 -4.47
CA HIS A 40 -3.75 13.22 -3.37
C HIS A 40 -4.10 11.74 -3.24
N ALA A 41 -4.19 11.04 -4.37
CA ALA A 41 -4.45 9.63 -4.40
C ALA A 41 -3.33 8.86 -5.12
N ILE A 42 -3.16 7.61 -4.73
CA ILE A 42 -2.38 6.61 -5.46
C ILE A 42 -3.23 5.36 -5.67
N THR A 43 -2.94 4.63 -6.75
CA THR A 43 -3.43 3.27 -6.93
C THR A 43 -2.25 2.32 -6.79
N MET A 44 -2.42 1.27 -5.98
CA MET A 44 -1.37 0.28 -5.76
C MET A 44 -1.90 -1.14 -5.82
N ARG A 45 -0.99 -2.05 -6.18
CA ARG A 45 -1.17 -3.51 -6.06
C ARG A 45 0.06 -4.10 -5.40
N VAL A 46 -0.10 -5.22 -4.71
CA VAL A 46 0.96 -5.80 -3.89
C VAL A 46 1.16 -7.29 -4.13
N HIS A 47 2.41 -7.72 -4.09
CA HIS A 47 2.78 -9.11 -3.83
C HIS A 47 3.44 -9.19 -2.45
N GLU A 48 2.74 -9.78 -1.49
CA GLU A 48 3.19 -9.91 -0.11
C GLU A 48 4.13 -11.09 0.10
N ARG A 49 5.14 -10.87 0.94
CA ARG A 49 6.10 -11.87 1.37
C ARG A 49 5.39 -13.05 2.02
N GLY A 50 5.48 -14.22 1.38
CA GLY A 50 4.91 -15.46 1.89
C GLY A 50 3.40 -15.61 1.71
N ALA A 51 2.71 -14.62 1.14
CA ALA A 51 1.27 -14.68 0.88
C ALA A 51 0.91 -14.56 -0.62
N GLY A 52 1.81 -14.01 -1.45
CA GLY A 52 1.54 -13.79 -2.87
C GLY A 52 0.73 -12.52 -3.11
N VAL A 53 -0.05 -12.46 -4.19
CA VAL A 53 -0.88 -11.29 -4.48
C VAL A 53 -2.08 -11.25 -3.53
N THR A 54 -2.20 -10.17 -2.76
CA THR A 54 -3.29 -9.93 -1.79
C THR A 54 -4.13 -8.74 -2.23
N GLU A 55 -5.39 -8.69 -1.77
CA GLU A 55 -6.32 -7.61 -2.13
C GLU A 55 -5.99 -6.29 -1.42
N ALA A 56 -5.40 -6.34 -0.22
CA ALA A 56 -5.03 -5.15 0.55
C ALA A 56 -3.84 -5.44 1.46
N CYS A 57 -2.95 -4.45 1.62
CA CYS A 57 -1.82 -4.50 2.55
C CYS A 57 -1.66 -3.14 3.26
N GLY A 58 -2.09 -3.06 4.52
CA GLY A 58 -2.05 -1.79 5.27
C GLY A 58 -0.63 -1.23 5.44
N THR A 59 0.36 -2.09 5.67
CA THR A 59 1.76 -1.64 5.79
C THR A 59 2.35 -1.20 4.44
N GLY A 60 1.96 -1.87 3.35
CA GLY A 60 2.32 -1.48 1.98
C GLY A 60 1.68 -0.18 1.54
N ALA A 61 0.43 0.09 1.94
CA ALA A 61 -0.24 1.37 1.73
C ALA A 61 0.53 2.54 2.36
N CYS A 62 0.95 2.38 3.63
CA CYS A 62 1.78 3.39 4.30
C CYS A 62 3.12 3.61 3.60
N ALA A 63 3.82 2.53 3.21
CA ALA A 63 5.10 2.62 2.50
C ALA A 63 4.94 3.33 1.13
N SER A 64 3.88 2.99 0.40
CA SER A 64 3.57 3.54 -0.92
C SER A 64 3.20 5.02 -0.86
N ALA A 65 2.35 5.42 0.08
CA ALA A 65 1.99 6.83 0.28
C ALA A 65 3.20 7.69 0.65
N TRP A 66 4.06 7.21 1.55
CA TRP A 66 5.31 7.89 1.90
C TRP A 66 6.24 8.03 0.68
N ALA A 67 6.47 6.93 -0.04
CA ALA A 67 7.31 6.96 -1.24
C ALA A 67 6.79 7.92 -2.31
N ALA A 68 5.49 7.87 -2.60
CA ALA A 68 4.85 8.76 -3.59
C ALA A 68 5.01 10.24 -3.24
N LEU A 69 4.85 10.61 -1.96
CA LEU A 69 5.07 11.98 -1.50
C LEU A 69 6.55 12.38 -1.64
N GLN A 70 7.49 11.52 -1.23
CA GLN A 70 8.94 11.80 -1.30
C GLN A 70 9.46 11.90 -2.74
N TRP A 71 8.86 11.16 -3.68
CA TRP A 71 9.23 11.22 -5.09
C TRP A 71 8.62 12.42 -5.84
N GLY A 72 7.75 13.19 -5.18
CA GLY A 72 6.97 14.24 -5.85
C GLY A 72 5.97 13.70 -6.87
N MET A 73 5.56 12.43 -6.72
CA MET A 73 4.46 11.83 -7.48
C MET A 73 3.14 12.51 -7.13
N LEU A 74 3.02 12.95 -5.87
CA LEU A 74 1.92 13.76 -5.36
C LEU A 74 2.38 15.18 -5.10
N GLN A 75 1.45 16.13 -5.07
CA GLN A 75 1.75 17.50 -4.70
C GLN A 75 2.34 17.58 -3.28
N ALA A 76 3.31 18.48 -3.11
CA ALA A 76 3.94 18.72 -1.82
C ALA A 76 2.94 19.28 -0.80
N GLY A 77 3.11 18.89 0.47
CA GLY A 77 2.29 19.40 1.58
C GLY A 77 0.97 18.66 1.81
N ALA A 78 0.70 17.57 1.09
CA ALA A 78 -0.45 16.71 1.38
C ALA A 78 -0.37 16.19 2.83
N SER A 79 -1.41 16.45 3.62
CA SER A 79 -1.51 15.92 4.99
C SER A 79 -2.00 14.48 5.05
N GLU A 80 -2.58 13.99 3.95
CA GLU A 80 -3.05 12.63 3.79
C GLU A 80 -3.06 12.21 2.31
N VAL A 81 -3.03 10.89 2.09
CA VAL A 81 -3.11 10.25 0.77
C VAL A 81 -4.20 9.20 0.80
N LEU A 82 -5.06 9.21 -0.22
CA LEU A 82 -5.99 8.13 -0.51
C LEU A 82 -5.25 7.02 -1.27
N VAL A 83 -5.31 5.79 -0.78
CA VAL A 83 -4.65 4.63 -1.37
C VAL A 83 -5.72 3.66 -1.84
N HIS A 84 -5.85 3.55 -3.16
CA HIS A 84 -6.72 2.56 -3.80
C HIS A 84 -5.98 1.22 -3.91
N MET A 85 -6.59 0.16 -3.39
CA MET A 85 -6.14 -1.23 -3.53
C MET A 85 -7.27 -2.08 -4.12
N ASP A 86 -6.94 -3.30 -4.56
CA ASP A 86 -7.92 -4.22 -5.15
C ASP A 86 -9.08 -4.54 -4.17
N GLY A 87 -8.80 -4.58 -2.85
CA GLY A 87 -9.77 -4.85 -1.78
C GLY A 87 -10.47 -3.61 -1.22
N GLY A 88 -10.22 -2.42 -1.78
CA GLY A 88 -10.82 -1.16 -1.36
C GLY A 88 -9.81 -0.11 -0.90
N ASP A 89 -10.34 0.97 -0.34
CA ASP A 89 -9.56 2.18 -0.07
C ASP A 89 -9.08 2.26 1.37
N ALA A 90 -7.90 2.85 1.54
CA ALA A 90 -7.39 3.29 2.83
C ALA A 90 -6.83 4.72 2.74
N THR A 91 -6.92 5.48 3.82
CA THR A 91 -6.29 6.80 3.94
C THR A 91 -5.04 6.69 4.79
N VAL A 92 -3.92 7.20 4.30
CA VAL A 92 -2.67 7.33 5.05
C VAL A 92 -2.47 8.80 5.40
N ARG A 93 -2.49 9.13 6.68
CA ARG A 93 -2.23 10.49 7.18
C ARG A 93 -0.78 10.61 7.62
N PHE A 94 -0.14 11.72 7.26
CA PHE A 94 1.21 12.05 7.73
C PHE A 94 1.10 12.82 9.04
N ASP A 95 1.67 12.24 10.11
CA ASP A 95 1.60 12.85 11.42
C ASP A 95 2.51 14.09 11.48
N SER A 96 2.02 15.14 12.12
CA SER A 96 2.79 16.36 12.38
C SER A 96 2.74 16.66 13.88
N PRO A 97 3.88 17.04 14.52
CA PRO A 97 5.18 17.37 13.92
C PRO A 97 6.13 16.16 13.75
N THR A 98 5.66 14.94 13.98
CA THR A 98 6.50 13.72 13.97
C THR A 98 6.83 13.30 12.54
N GLU A 99 8.00 13.70 12.04
CA GLU A 99 8.48 13.26 10.73
C GLU A 99 8.53 11.72 10.62
N GLY A 100 7.95 11.17 9.55
CA GLY A 100 7.85 9.74 9.31
C GLY A 100 6.76 9.01 10.13
N GLY A 101 6.03 9.72 11.00
CA GLY A 101 4.82 9.20 11.65
C GLY A 101 3.69 9.07 10.64
N LEU A 102 3.03 7.91 10.61
CA LEU A 102 1.94 7.60 9.69
C LEU A 102 0.77 6.99 10.44
N THR A 103 -0.43 7.51 10.20
CA THR A 103 -1.69 6.93 10.67
C THR A 103 -2.45 6.32 9.50
N LEU A 104 -2.69 5.01 9.54
CA LEU A 104 -3.53 4.31 8.56
C LEU A 104 -4.99 4.30 9.02
N VAL A 105 -5.90 4.70 8.15
CA VAL A 105 -7.35 4.70 8.39
C VAL A 105 -8.03 3.89 7.30
N GLY A 106 -8.84 2.91 7.70
CA GLY A 106 -9.61 2.06 6.79
C GLY A 106 -10.75 1.35 7.51
N PRO A 107 -11.72 0.80 6.79
CA PRO A 107 -12.83 0.06 7.37
C PRO A 107 -12.38 -1.28 7.97
N SER A 108 -13.16 -1.80 8.91
CA SER A 108 -13.04 -3.16 9.43
C SER A 108 -14.43 -3.73 9.64
N ALA A 109 -14.60 -5.03 9.34
CA ALA A 109 -15.87 -5.72 9.46
C ALA A 109 -15.69 -7.06 10.18
N HIS A 110 -16.51 -7.31 11.20
CA HIS A 110 -16.62 -8.64 11.81
C HIS A 110 -17.48 -9.54 10.92
N ILE A 111 -16.93 -10.69 10.51
CA ILE A 111 -17.62 -11.65 9.65
C ILE A 111 -18.30 -12.74 10.49
N ALA A 112 -17.52 -13.42 11.33
CA ALA A 112 -18.01 -14.49 12.18
C ALA A 112 -17.05 -14.74 13.35
N THR A 113 -17.54 -15.44 14.36
CA THR A 113 -16.73 -16.07 15.41
C THR A 113 -16.84 -17.58 15.22
N VAL A 114 -15.71 -18.28 15.08
CA VAL A 114 -15.64 -19.72 14.79
C VAL A 114 -14.71 -20.40 15.79
N SER A 115 -15.09 -21.58 16.27
CA SER A 115 -14.24 -22.45 17.08
C SER A 115 -13.69 -23.59 16.21
N ILE A 116 -12.39 -23.88 16.33
CA ILE A 116 -11.69 -24.93 15.57
C ILE A 116 -10.96 -25.83 16.59
N ASP A 117 -11.13 -27.13 16.47
CA ASP A 117 -10.30 -28.10 17.20
C ASP A 117 -8.97 -28.29 16.45
N LEU A 118 -7.85 -28.07 17.14
CA LEU A 118 -6.49 -28.17 16.59
C LEU A 118 -5.93 -29.59 16.68
#